data_AF-A0AAW4YDL9-F1
#
_entry.id   AF-A0AAW4YDL9-F1
#
_cell.length_a   1.000
_cell.length_b   1.000
_cell.length_c   1.000
_cell.angle_alpha   90.00
_cell.angle_beta   90.00
_cell.angle_gamma   90.00
#
_symmetry.space_group_name_H-M   'P 1'
#
loop_
_entity.id
_entity.type
_entity.pdbx_description
1 polymer ?
#
loop_
_entity_poly.entity_id
_entity_poly.type
_entity_poly.pdbx_seq_one_letter_code
_entity_poly.pdbx_strand_id
1 'polypeptide(L)'
;KEFKNTKINILRSTKEYTSKRTNEIVKSFNFAFKTNEISQYKFLNKKGTSDMNTLATTWNVPMVAYGPGDSSLDHTENEQIELSEFDKSNKVLVSSLQNLFSRIGD
;
A
#
# COMPACT_ATOMS: atom_id res chain seq x y z
N LYS A 1 -12.34 21.78 27.67
CA LYS A 1 -12.96 20.89 28.69
C LYS A 1 -11.85 20.37 29.58
N GLU A 2 -11.88 20.68 30.87
CA GLU A 2 -10.98 20.07 31.87
C GLU A 2 -11.63 18.78 32.35
N PHE A 3 -10.93 17.66 32.21
CA PHE A 3 -11.35 16.38 32.77
C PHE A 3 -10.64 16.19 34.12
N LYS A 4 -11.29 16.58 35.23
CA LYS A 4 -10.78 16.34 36.59
C LYS A 4 -10.99 14.87 36.97
N ASN A 5 -9.97 14.24 37.54
CA ASN A 5 -9.94 12.83 38.00
C ASN A 5 -10.02 11.74 36.91
N THR A 6 -9.56 12.00 35.67
CA THR A 6 -9.47 10.97 34.61
C THR A 6 -8.05 10.44 34.44
N LYS A 7 -7.89 9.12 34.41
CA LYS A 7 -6.62 8.44 34.05
C LYS A 7 -6.68 7.96 32.59
N ILE A 8 -5.71 8.39 31.78
CA ILE A 8 -5.56 7.96 30.38
C ILE A 8 -4.41 6.96 30.31
N ASN A 9 -4.64 5.80 29.69
CA ASN A 9 -3.61 4.82 29.38
C ASN A 9 -3.50 4.67 27.86
N ILE A 10 -2.28 4.77 27.33
CA ILE A 10 -2.02 4.44 25.92
C ILE A 10 -1.76 2.94 25.85
N LEU A 11 -2.67 2.18 25.22
CA LEU A 11 -2.51 0.73 25.09
C LEU A 11 -1.63 0.35 23.90
N ARG A 12 -1.69 1.13 22.80
CA ARG A 12 -0.90 0.90 21.59
C ARG A 12 -0.68 2.20 20.83
N SER A 13 0.49 2.34 20.23
CA SER A 13 0.81 3.35 19.22
C SER A 13 1.70 2.73 18.15
N THR A 14 1.61 3.25 16.94
CA THR A 14 2.55 2.91 15.85
C THR A 14 2.87 4.19 15.09
N LYS A 15 4.08 4.28 14.54
CA LYS A 15 4.50 5.45 13.77
C LYS A 15 3.88 5.43 12.38
N GLU A 16 3.73 6.61 11.80
CA GLU A 16 3.44 6.74 10.37
C GLU A 16 4.58 6.17 9.54
N TYR A 17 4.26 5.74 8.32
CA TYR A 17 5.24 5.32 7.33
C TYR A 17 4.88 5.89 5.97
N THR A 18 5.89 6.37 5.23
CA THR A 18 5.75 6.77 3.83
C THR A 18 7.01 6.40 3.05
N SER A 19 6.81 6.06 1.77
CA SER A 19 7.89 5.75 0.83
C SER A 19 8.08 6.90 -0.15
N LYS A 20 9.35 7.27 -0.43
CA LYS A 20 9.66 8.25 -1.48
C LYS A 20 9.24 7.69 -2.85
N ARG A 21 8.59 8.51 -3.67
CA ARG A 21 8.16 8.12 -5.03
C ARG A 21 9.32 7.77 -5.98
N THR A 22 10.55 8.14 -5.60
CA THR A 22 11.77 7.92 -6.39
C THR A 22 12.46 6.58 -6.11
N ASN A 23 11.95 5.76 -5.19
CA ASN A 23 12.54 4.45 -4.91
C ASN A 23 12.21 3.42 -6.00
N GLU A 24 12.98 2.33 -6.06
CA GLU A 24 12.87 1.35 -7.15
C GLU A 24 11.56 0.54 -7.14
N ILE A 25 11.01 0.22 -5.96
CA ILE A 25 9.70 -0.47 -5.88
C ILE A 25 8.56 0.42 -6.39
N VAL A 26 8.55 1.72 -6.11
CA VAL A 26 7.55 2.64 -6.66
C VAL A 26 7.73 2.81 -8.17
N LYS A 27 8.98 2.90 -8.65
CA LYS A 27 9.27 2.95 -10.09
C LYS A 27 8.83 1.67 -10.81
N SER A 28 8.99 0.50 -10.21
CA SER A 28 8.59 -0.77 -10.82
C SER A 28 7.07 -0.89 -10.94
N PHE A 29 6.30 -0.42 -9.96
CA PHE A 29 4.84 -0.33 -10.06
C PHE A 29 4.39 0.67 -11.14
N ASN A 30 5.00 1.86 -11.20
CA ASN A 30 4.72 2.81 -12.29
C ASN A 30 4.95 2.22 -13.68
N PHE A 31 6.06 1.48 -13.84
CA PHE A 31 6.36 0.77 -15.09
C PHE A 31 5.27 -0.28 -15.38
N ALA A 32 4.95 -1.12 -14.40
CA ALA A 32 3.97 -2.18 -14.55
C ALA A 32 2.56 -1.68 -14.89
N PHE A 33 2.10 -0.58 -14.29
CA PHE A 33 0.83 0.03 -14.69
C PHE A 33 0.83 0.46 -16.16
N LYS A 34 1.91 1.12 -16.61
CA LYS A 34 2.04 1.56 -18.00
C LYS A 34 2.10 0.40 -18.99
N THR A 35 2.90 -0.63 -18.71
CA THR A 35 3.05 -1.79 -19.62
C THR A 35 1.80 -2.65 -19.70
N ASN A 36 0.95 -2.62 -18.67
CA ASN A 36 -0.35 -3.28 -18.67
C ASN A 36 -1.49 -2.35 -19.13
N GLU A 37 -1.17 -1.23 -19.79
CA GLU A 37 -2.13 -0.28 -20.37
C GLU A 37 -3.10 0.35 -19.34
N ILE A 38 -2.68 0.40 -18.06
CA ILE A 38 -3.44 1.04 -16.99
C ILE A 38 -2.97 2.48 -16.84
N SER A 39 -3.76 3.40 -17.37
CA SER A 39 -3.48 4.85 -17.32
C SER A 39 -4.07 5.53 -16.07
N GLN A 40 -5.09 4.95 -15.45
CA GLN A 40 -5.74 5.50 -14.27
C GLN A 40 -5.27 4.79 -13.00
N TYR A 41 -4.17 5.29 -12.42
CA TYR A 41 -3.72 4.91 -11.08
C TYR A 41 -3.28 6.15 -10.30
N LYS A 42 -3.35 6.09 -8.97
CA LYS A 42 -3.05 7.23 -8.10
C LYS A 42 -2.08 6.84 -6.99
N PHE A 43 -1.18 7.76 -6.67
CA PHE A 43 -0.41 7.69 -5.45
C PHE A 43 -1.29 8.10 -4.27
N LEU A 44 -1.51 7.16 -3.35
CA LEU A 44 -2.34 7.39 -2.17
C LEU A 44 -1.49 7.30 -0.91
N ASN A 45 -1.64 8.30 -0.04
CA ASN A 45 -1.22 8.21 1.36
C ASN A 45 -2.46 7.87 2.18
N LYS A 46 -2.67 6.59 2.46
CA LYS A 46 -3.80 6.15 3.28
C LYS A 46 -3.61 6.68 4.71
N LYS A 47 -4.67 7.29 5.26
CA LYS A 47 -4.67 7.86 6.62
C LYS A 47 -4.93 6.81 7.71
N GLY A 48 -5.32 5.60 7.32
CA GLY A 48 -5.45 4.45 8.21
C GLY A 48 -4.09 3.87 8.61
N THR A 49 -4.14 2.87 9.49
CA THR A 49 -2.95 2.08 9.87
C THR A 49 -2.99 0.74 9.14
N SER A 50 -1.82 0.21 8.79
CA SER A 50 -1.64 -1.11 8.21
C SER A 50 -0.42 -1.80 8.82
N ASP A 51 -0.18 -3.06 8.43
CA ASP A 51 1.03 -3.79 8.84
C ASP A 51 2.31 -3.08 8.39
N MET A 52 2.29 -2.28 7.32
CA MET A 52 3.45 -1.48 6.91
C MET A 52 3.93 -0.54 8.03
N ASN A 53 3.01 0.04 8.82
CA ASN A 53 3.38 0.88 9.96
C ASN A 53 4.15 0.08 11.01
N THR A 54 3.68 -1.13 11.30
CA THR A 54 4.31 -2.05 12.25
C THR A 54 5.67 -2.52 11.73
N LEU A 55 5.74 -3.00 10.49
CA LEU A 55 6.97 -3.49 9.87
C LEU A 55 8.03 -2.38 9.76
N ALA A 56 7.63 -1.15 9.46
CA ALA A 56 8.53 0.01 9.40
C ALA A 56 9.26 0.32 10.71
N THR A 57 8.80 -0.21 11.85
CA THR A 57 9.51 -0.06 13.13
C THR A 57 10.81 -0.86 13.19
N THR A 58 10.96 -1.89 12.34
CA THR A 58 12.11 -2.81 12.35
C THR A 58 12.77 -2.97 10.99
N TRP A 59 12.01 -2.88 9.89
CA TRP A 59 12.52 -3.08 8.54
C TRP A 59 12.95 -1.76 7.90
N ASN A 60 14.24 -1.66 7.55
CA ASN A 60 14.79 -0.50 6.85
C ASN A 60 14.81 -0.70 5.32
N VAL A 61 13.65 -1.03 4.75
CA VAL A 61 13.49 -1.23 3.30
C VAL A 61 12.31 -0.42 2.74
N PRO A 62 12.35 0.00 1.46
CA PRO A 62 11.20 0.60 0.80
C PRO A 62 10.03 -0.37 0.70
N MET A 63 8.82 0.10 1.01
CA MET A 63 7.58 -0.69 0.92
C MET A 63 6.48 0.08 0.21
N VAL A 64 5.54 -0.64 -0.41
CA VAL A 64 4.30 -0.09 -1.00
C VAL A 64 3.14 -1.01 -0.62
N ALA A 65 1.96 -0.43 -0.44
CA ALA A 65 0.71 -1.17 -0.40
C ALA A 65 0.10 -1.16 -1.80
N TYR A 66 -0.30 -2.32 -2.28
CA TYR A 66 -0.94 -2.48 -3.59
C TYR A 66 -1.96 -3.61 -3.52
N GLY A 67 -3.12 -3.39 -4.12
CA GLY A 67 -4.17 -4.38 -4.29
C GLY A 67 -5.29 -3.84 -5.17
N PRO A 68 -6.07 -4.72 -5.82
CA PRO A 68 -7.30 -4.35 -6.49
C PRO A 68 -8.44 -4.17 -5.48
N GLY A 69 -9.55 -3.62 -5.95
CA GLY A 69 -10.78 -3.46 -5.20
C GLY A 69 -10.98 -2.05 -4.63
N ASP A 70 -12.21 -1.78 -4.23
CA ASP A 70 -12.58 -0.53 -3.61
C ASP A 70 -12.58 -0.66 -2.08
N SER A 71 -11.60 -0.02 -1.45
CA SER A 71 -11.49 0.04 0.02
C SER A 71 -12.68 0.73 0.71
N SER A 72 -13.59 1.36 -0.02
CA SER A 72 -14.86 1.86 0.55
C SER A 72 -15.82 0.74 0.95
N LEU A 73 -15.62 -0.46 0.40
CA LEU A 73 -16.41 -1.66 0.68
C LEU A 73 -15.86 -2.49 1.85
N ASP A 74 -14.67 -2.17 2.34
CA ASP A 74 -14.02 -2.89 3.45
C ASP A 74 -14.96 -2.96 4.65
N HIS A 75 -15.18 -4.17 5.19
CA HIS A 75 -16.04 -4.42 6.36
C HIS A 75 -17.53 -4.12 6.14
N THR A 76 -17.98 -4.12 4.89
CA THR A 76 -19.41 -4.03 4.55
C THR A 76 -19.98 -5.40 4.19
N GLU A 77 -21.31 -5.55 4.23
CA GLU A 77 -21.98 -6.78 3.76
C GLU A 77 -21.88 -6.98 2.25
N ASN A 78 -21.47 -5.94 1.50
CA ASN A 78 -21.34 -5.94 0.05
C ASN A 78 -19.87 -5.93 -0.39
N GLU A 79 -18.95 -6.42 0.46
CA GLU A 79 -17.54 -6.54 0.12
C GLU A 79 -17.36 -7.50 -1.07
N GLN A 80 -16.95 -6.94 -2.21
CA GLN A 80 -16.81 -7.67 -3.46
C GLN A 80 -15.70 -7.04 -4.32
N ILE A 81 -15.24 -7.81 -5.30
CA ILE A 81 -14.24 -7.40 -6.27
C ILE A 81 -14.60 -7.93 -7.65
N GLU A 82 -14.40 -7.10 -8.69
CA GLU A 82 -14.55 -7.53 -10.07
C GLU A 82 -13.43 -8.49 -10.46
N LEU A 83 -13.77 -9.67 -10.97
CA LEU A 83 -12.77 -10.68 -11.38
C LEU A 83 -11.80 -10.13 -12.44
N SER A 84 -12.31 -9.30 -13.35
CA SER A 84 -11.46 -8.66 -14.36
C SER A 84 -10.46 -7.65 -13.76
N GLU A 85 -10.80 -7.03 -12.62
CA GLU A 85 -9.91 -6.15 -11.89
C GLU A 85 -8.83 -6.95 -11.16
N PHE A 86 -9.22 -8.06 -10.54
CA PHE A 86 -8.30 -9.01 -9.93
C PHE A 86 -7.26 -9.52 -10.94
N ASP A 87 -7.69 -9.98 -12.12
CA ASP A 87 -6.80 -10.49 -13.16
C ASP A 87 -5.81 -9.42 -13.67
N LYS A 88 -6.31 -8.18 -13.88
CA LYS A 88 -5.45 -7.05 -14.26
C LYS A 88 -4.43 -6.75 -13.17
N SER A 89 -4.84 -6.78 -11.91
CA SER A 89 -3.96 -6.52 -10.78
C SER A 89 -2.87 -7.58 -10.63
N ASN A 90 -3.20 -8.84 -10.85
CA ASN A 90 -2.22 -9.93 -10.88
C ASN A 90 -1.14 -9.68 -11.94
N LYS A 91 -1.52 -9.26 -13.16
CA LYS A 91 -0.56 -8.92 -14.23
C LYS A 91 0.35 -7.74 -13.85
N VAL A 92 -0.20 -6.72 -13.19
CA VAL A 92 0.59 -5.58 -12.68
C VAL A 92 1.59 -6.05 -11.62
N LEU A 93 1.16 -6.87 -10.66
CA LEU A 93 2.03 -7.38 -9.59
C LEU A 93 3.18 -8.21 -10.16
N VAL A 94 2.91 -9.11 -11.09
CA VAL A 94 3.95 -9.91 -11.76
C VAL A 94 4.93 -9.01 -12.51
N SER A 95 4.42 -8.06 -13.31
CA SER A 95 5.24 -7.13 -14.09
C SER A 95 6.10 -6.23 -13.19
N SER A 96 5.56 -5.80 -12.04
CA SER A 96 6.28 -4.92 -11.11
C SER A 96 7.41 -5.65 -10.40
N LEU A 97 7.22 -6.92 -10.04
CA LEU A 97 8.27 -7.75 -9.44
C LEU A 97 9.37 -8.08 -10.45
N GLN A 98 9.01 -8.47 -11.68
CA GLN A 98 9.98 -8.71 -12.75
C GLN A 98 10.81 -7.45 -13.03
N ASN A 99 10.16 -6.29 -13.14
CA ASN A 99 10.88 -5.04 -13.37
C ASN A 99 11.69 -4.59 -12.15
N LEU A 100 11.21 -4.84 -10.92
CA LEU A 100 11.97 -4.55 -9.71
C LEU A 100 13.29 -5.35 -9.72
N PHE A 101 13.23 -6.66 -9.95
CA PHE A 101 14.45 -7.49 -9.98
C PHE A 101 15.42 -7.05 -11.08
N SER A 102 14.94 -6.62 -12.24
CA SER A 102 15.83 -6.04 -13.29
C SER A 102 16.43 -4.68 -12.93
N ARG A 103 15.89 -3.97 -11.92
CA ARG A 103 16.39 -2.68 -11.44
C ARG A 103 17.38 -2.83 -10.29
N ILE A 104 17.18 -3.86 -9.46
CA ILE A 104 17.95 -4.07 -8.22
C ILE A 104 18.97 -5.21 -8.32
N GLY A 105 18.95 -5.99 -9.40
CA GLY A 105 20.09 -6.78 -9.85
C GLY A 105 20.60 -6.21 -11.18
N ASP A 106 21.89 -6.01 -11.42
CA ASP A 106 23.09 -6.50 -10.72
C ASP A 106 23.45 -5.86 -9.37
#